data_AF-A0A4Y2TK59-F1
#
_entry.id   AF-A0A4Y2TK59-F1
#
_cell.length_a   1.000
_cell.length_b   1.000
_cell.length_c   1.000
_cell.angle_alpha   90.00
_cell.angle_beta   90.00
_cell.angle_gamma   90.00
#
_symmetry.space_group_name_H-M   'P 1'
#
loop_
_entity.id
_entity.type
_entity.pdbx_description
1 polymer ?
#
loop_
_entity_poly.entity_id
_entity_poly.type
_entity_poly.pdbx_seq_one_letter_code
_entity_poly.pdbx_strand_id
1 'polypeptide(L)'
;MQSDENDLKKWATNDWFLLHDNAPPHRVLIVKKYLSRHSVTTMEHPPYSPDLAPVDFYLFPRLQMKLKGHRFVDSDEVFENAMKQLKDFSKNGFQECFEQLYERWEKCVDAGGKYFEGQ
;
A
#
# COMPACT_ATOMS: atom_id res chain seq x y z
N MET A 1 21.31 8.71 -5.39
CA MET A 1 22.09 9.63 -4.52
C MET A 1 21.26 10.83 -4.06
N GLN A 2 20.92 11.82 -4.90
CA GLN A 2 20.11 12.97 -4.44
C GLN A 2 18.66 12.60 -4.01
N SER A 3 18.06 11.60 -4.67
CA SER A 3 16.70 11.13 -4.35
C SER A 3 16.64 10.38 -3.02
N ASP A 4 17.63 9.52 -2.75
CA ASP A 4 17.64 8.68 -1.56
C ASP A 4 17.89 9.49 -0.27
N GLU A 5 18.64 10.60 -0.35
CA GLU A 5 18.89 11.51 0.78
C GLU A 5 17.65 12.38 1.13
N ASN A 6 16.90 12.81 0.11
CA ASN A 6 15.62 13.51 0.29
C ASN A 6 14.53 12.59 0.86
N ASP A 7 14.50 11.32 0.41
CA ASP A 7 13.58 10.33 0.97
C ASP A 7 13.89 10.10 2.45
N LEU A 8 15.16 9.86 2.80
CA LEU A 8 15.60 9.71 4.20
C LEU A 8 15.21 10.91 5.08
N LYS A 9 15.31 12.13 4.55
CA LYS A 9 14.88 13.34 5.25
C LYS A 9 13.37 13.34 5.51
N LYS A 10 12.54 12.98 4.52
CA LYS A 10 11.08 12.87 4.70
C LYS A 10 10.70 11.86 5.78
N TRP A 11 11.37 10.71 5.79
CA TRP A 11 11.18 9.69 6.83
C TRP A 11 11.52 10.26 8.22
N ALA A 12 12.62 10.99 8.35
CA ALA A 12 13.06 11.59 9.60
C ALA A 12 12.16 12.74 10.10
N THR A 13 11.52 13.48 9.19
CA THR A 13 10.67 14.62 9.54
C THR A 13 9.19 14.27 9.68
N ASN A 14 8.80 13.00 9.49
CA ASN A 14 7.41 12.57 9.38
C ASN A 14 6.61 13.37 8.35
N ASP A 15 7.27 13.77 7.26
CA ASP A 15 6.64 14.47 6.13
C ASP A 15 6.06 13.44 5.14
N TRP A 16 5.19 12.57 5.67
CA TRP A 16 4.54 11.48 4.95
C TRP A 16 3.22 11.12 5.63
N PHE A 17 2.32 10.52 4.86
CA PHE A 17 1.01 10.06 5.32
C PHE A 17 0.95 8.54 5.33
N LEU A 18 0.34 7.97 6.37
CA LEU A 18 0.05 6.55 6.46
C LEU A 18 -1.36 6.27 5.92
N LEU A 19 -1.44 5.52 4.83
CA LEU A 19 -2.69 4.92 4.36
C LEU A 19 -2.71 3.44 4.76
N HIS A 20 -3.67 3.06 5.61
CA HIS A 20 -3.88 1.67 6.02
C HIS A 20 -5.37 1.38 6.18
N ASP A 21 -5.75 0.10 6.16
CA ASP A 21 -7.14 -0.31 6.31
C ASP A 21 -7.64 -0.21 7.75
N ASN A 22 -8.95 -0.37 7.93
CA ASN A 22 -9.63 -0.25 9.22
C ASN A 22 -9.67 -1.55 10.02
N ALA A 23 -8.77 -2.51 9.78
CA ALA A 23 -8.73 -3.76 10.53
C ALA A 23 -8.65 -3.51 12.06
N PRO A 24 -9.27 -4.37 12.89
CA PRO A 24 -9.28 -4.19 14.34
C PRO A 24 -7.89 -3.96 14.98
N PRO A 25 -6.82 -4.68 14.57
CA PRO A 25 -5.47 -4.42 15.07
C PRO A 25 -4.92 -3.03 14.74
N HIS A 26 -5.36 -2.39 13.66
CA HIS A 26 -4.89 -1.06 13.28
C HIS A 26 -5.66 0.07 13.99
N ARG A 27 -6.89 -0.20 14.46
CA ARG A 27 -7.75 0.80 15.13
C ARG A 27 -7.68 0.77 16.65
N VAL A 28 -7.03 -0.23 17.24
CA VAL A 28 -6.89 -0.37 18.69
C VAL A 28 -6.17 0.83 19.31
N LEU A 29 -6.54 1.18 20.54
CA LEU A 29 -6.02 2.34 21.25
C LEU A 29 -4.49 2.37 21.35
N ILE A 30 -3.85 1.20 21.53
CA ILE A 30 -2.38 1.13 21.64
C ILE A 30 -1.69 1.58 20.34
N VAL A 31 -2.22 1.19 19.17
CA VAL A 31 -1.69 1.60 17.86
C VAL A 31 -1.95 3.08 17.62
N LYS A 32 -3.17 3.58 17.89
CA LYS A 32 -3.49 5.02 17.77
C LYS A 32 -2.58 5.89 18.64
N LYS A 33 -2.35 5.49 19.89
CA LYS A 33 -1.43 6.19 20.80
C LYS A 33 0.01 6.17 20.28
N TYR A 34 0.45 5.05 19.71
CA TYR A 34 1.78 4.95 19.10
C TYR A 34 1.91 5.93 17.93
N LEU A 35 0.99 5.90 16.96
CA LEU A 35 1.02 6.78 15.79
C LEU A 35 1.03 8.27 16.20
N SER A 36 0.17 8.64 17.16
CA SER A 36 0.13 10.01 17.70
C SER A 36 1.42 10.42 18.41
N ARG A 37 2.00 9.54 19.24
CA ARG A 37 3.28 9.80 19.94
C ARG A 37 4.43 10.02 18.96
N HIS A 38 4.38 9.36 17.81
CA HIS A 38 5.39 9.45 16.77
C HIS A 38 5.04 10.47 15.68
N SER A 39 4.02 11.31 15.87
CA SER A 39 3.58 12.33 14.89
C SER A 39 3.32 11.77 13.49
N VAL A 40 2.84 10.52 13.41
CA VAL A 40 2.46 9.89 12.14
C VAL A 40 1.04 10.31 11.79
N THR A 41 0.90 11.02 10.67
CA THR A 41 -0.42 11.43 10.15
C THR A 41 -1.04 10.28 9.37
N THR A 42 -2.24 9.85 9.75
CA THR A 42 -3.00 8.80 9.05
C THR A 42 -4.02 9.40 8.09
N MET A 43 -4.18 8.81 6.91
CA MET A 43 -5.29 9.10 6.01
C MET A 43 -6.52 8.30 6.41
N GLU A 44 -7.68 8.92 6.29
CA GLU A 44 -8.96 8.21 6.43
C GLU A 44 -9.14 7.22 5.28
N HIS A 45 -9.49 5.99 5.61
CA HIS A 45 -9.78 4.94 4.65
C HIS A 45 -11.21 4.44 4.87
N PRO A 46 -12.07 4.38 3.84
CA PRO A 46 -13.43 3.86 4.00
C PRO A 46 -13.43 2.34 4.30
N PRO A 47 -14.38 1.83 5.11
CA PRO A 47 -14.52 0.39 5.32
C PRO A 47 -14.83 -0.37 4.02
N TYR A 48 -14.29 -1.59 3.89
CA TYR A 48 -14.54 -2.48 2.74
C TYR A 48 -14.13 -1.91 1.37
N SER A 49 -13.09 -1.08 1.31
CA SER A 49 -12.64 -0.46 0.07
C SER A 49 -11.23 -0.91 -0.38
N PRO A 50 -11.03 -2.21 -0.66
CA PRO A 50 -9.74 -2.69 -1.17
C PRO A 50 -9.38 -2.08 -2.53
N ASP A 51 -10.38 -1.64 -3.30
CA ASP A 51 -10.24 -0.88 -4.54
C ASP A 51 -9.59 0.50 -4.35
N LEU A 52 -9.50 0.98 -3.10
CA LEU A 52 -8.84 2.24 -2.70
C LEU A 52 -7.57 2.00 -1.87
N ALA A 53 -7.13 0.74 -1.74
CA ALA A 53 -5.91 0.37 -1.02
C ALA A 53 -4.81 -0.04 -2.02
N PRO A 54 -3.72 0.74 -2.18
CA PRO A 54 -2.63 0.45 -3.12
C PRO A 54 -2.05 -0.96 -3.01
N VAL A 55 -1.96 -1.48 -1.78
CA VAL A 55 -1.45 -2.82 -1.53
C VAL A 55 -2.37 -3.89 -2.13
N ASP A 56 -3.68 -3.70 -2.03
CA ASP A 56 -4.69 -4.67 -2.48
C ASP A 56 -4.92 -4.61 -4.00
N PHE A 57 -5.08 -3.42 -4.59
CA PHE A 57 -5.40 -3.32 -6.02
C PHE A 57 -4.17 -3.36 -6.94
N TYR A 58 -2.97 -3.01 -6.44
CA TYR A 58 -1.77 -2.90 -7.28
C TYR A 58 -0.68 -3.90 -6.89
N LEU A 59 -0.22 -3.89 -5.65
CA LEU A 59 0.97 -4.65 -5.24
C LEU A 59 0.70 -6.17 -5.20
N PHE A 60 -0.33 -6.61 -4.48
CA PHE A 60 -0.63 -8.04 -4.33
C PHE A 60 -0.96 -8.73 -5.65
N PRO A 61 -1.77 -8.18 -6.57
CA PRO A 61 -2.03 -8.84 -7.85
C PRO A 61 -0.77 -9.04 -8.68
N ARG A 62 0.12 -8.03 -8.71
CA ARG A 62 1.40 -8.12 -9.44
C ARG A 62 2.34 -9.14 -8.79
N LEU A 63 2.44 -9.16 -7.47
CA LEU A 63 3.24 -10.14 -6.74
C LEU A 63 2.71 -11.57 -6.95
N GLN A 64 1.40 -11.77 -6.79
CA GLN A 64 0.75 -13.06 -7.00
C GLN A 64 0.95 -13.55 -8.44
N MET A 65 0.86 -12.67 -9.44
CA MET A 65 1.10 -13.04 -10.84
C MET A 65 2.52 -13.57 -11.07
N LYS A 66 3.52 -12.99 -10.38
CA LYS A 66 4.93 -13.45 -10.47
C LYS A 66 5.18 -14.76 -9.74
N LEU A 67 4.45 -15.03 -8.66
CA LEU A 67 4.58 -16.25 -7.86
C LEU A 67 3.67 -17.39 -8.36
N LYS A 68 2.70 -17.08 -9.22
CA LYS A 68 1.71 -18.03 -9.73
C LYS A 68 2.36 -19.19 -10.46
N GLY A 69 1.87 -20.40 -10.21
CA GLY A 69 2.35 -21.62 -10.86
C GLY A 69 3.63 -22.18 -10.26
N HIS A 70 4.22 -21.51 -9.27
CA HIS A 70 5.35 -22.05 -8.51
C HIS A 70 4.86 -22.82 -7.29
N ARG A 71 5.40 -24.02 -7.08
CA ARG A 71 5.16 -24.81 -5.86
C ARG A 71 6.37 -24.64 -4.96
N PHE A 72 6.17 -23.94 -3.87
CA PHE A 72 7.19 -23.75 -2.84
C PHE A 72 7.25 -24.95 -1.90
N VAL A 73 8.46 -25.28 -1.46
CA VAL A 73 8.76 -26.39 -0.55
C VAL A 73 8.44 -26.01 0.89
N ASP A 74 8.73 -24.77 1.28
CA ASP A 74 8.50 -24.22 2.62
C ASP A 74 8.24 -22.70 2.59
N SER A 75 8.06 -22.11 3.77
CA SER A 75 7.83 -20.67 3.92
C SER A 75 9.05 -19.82 3.57
N ASP A 76 10.26 -20.33 3.79
CA ASP A 76 11.48 -19.56 3.58
C ASP A 76 11.67 -19.30 2.08
N GLU A 77 11.40 -20.31 1.26
CA GLU A 77 11.39 -20.18 -0.20
C GLU A 77 10.32 -19.18 -0.68
N VAL A 78 9.15 -19.13 -0.04
CA VAL A 78 8.11 -18.12 -0.33
C VAL A 78 8.64 -16.73 -0.02
N PHE A 79 9.26 -16.52 1.15
CA PHE A 79 9.79 -15.23 1.55
C PHE A 79 10.91 -14.75 0.62
N GLU A 80 11.85 -15.62 0.27
CA GLU A 80 12.95 -15.29 -0.64
C GLU A 80 12.44 -14.89 -2.02
N ASN A 81 11.51 -15.66 -2.58
CA ASN A 81 10.93 -15.36 -3.89
C ASN A 81 10.10 -14.08 -3.85
N ALA A 82 9.25 -13.91 -2.85
CA ALA A 82 8.46 -12.68 -2.70
C ALA A 82 9.36 -11.45 -2.55
N MET A 83 10.39 -11.53 -1.70
CA MET A 83 11.35 -10.45 -1.51
C MET A 83 12.12 -10.12 -2.79
N LYS A 84 12.51 -11.14 -3.56
CA LYS A 84 13.15 -10.94 -4.87
C LYS A 84 12.24 -10.18 -5.82
N GLN A 85 10.96 -10.58 -5.92
CA GLN A 85 9.99 -9.87 -6.77
C GLN A 85 9.77 -8.43 -6.30
N LEU A 86 9.65 -8.21 -4.99
CA LEU A 86 9.47 -6.87 -4.41
C LEU A 86 10.67 -5.95 -4.67
N LYS A 87 11.90 -6.48 -4.62
CA LYS A 87 13.12 -5.73 -4.95
C LYS A 87 13.21 -5.34 -6.44
N ASP A 88 12.53 -6.07 -7.31
CA ASP A 88 12.48 -5.79 -8.74
C ASP A 88 11.44 -4.69 -9.10
N PHE A 89 10.57 -4.29 -8.16
CA PHE A 89 9.67 -3.16 -8.40
C PHE A 89 10.46 -1.86 -8.57
N SER A 90 10.32 -1.26 -9.75
CA SER A 90 10.96 0.00 -10.07
C SER A 90 10.29 1.17 -9.34
N LYS A 91 11.06 2.27 -9.13
CA LYS A 91 10.51 3.54 -8.64
C LYS A 91 9.32 4.03 -9.50
N ASN A 92 9.39 3.81 -10.82
CA ASN A 92 8.31 4.17 -11.75
C ASN A 92 7.04 3.35 -11.51
N GLY A 93 7.15 2.08 -11.10
CA GLY A 93 5.98 1.27 -10.75
C GLY A 93 5.24 1.82 -9.53
N PHE A 94 5.97 2.31 -8.51
CA PHE A 94 5.31 2.97 -7.38
C PHE A 94 4.65 4.29 -7.78
N GLN A 95 5.26 5.06 -8.68
CA GLN A 95 4.63 6.28 -9.19
C GLN A 95 3.32 5.98 -9.93
N GLU A 96 3.32 5.00 -10.83
CA GLU A 96 2.10 4.53 -11.52
C GLU A 96 1.01 4.10 -10.52
N CYS A 97 1.40 3.42 -9.43
CA CYS A 97 0.48 3.01 -8.38
C CYS A 97 -0.22 4.21 -7.71
N PHE A 98 0.52 5.30 -7.45
CA PHE A 98 -0.06 6.50 -6.85
C PHE A 98 -0.94 7.25 -7.84
N GLU A 99 -0.56 7.34 -9.11
CA GLU A 99 -1.40 7.91 -10.17
C GLU A 99 -2.74 7.17 -10.26
N GLN A 100 -2.72 5.83 -10.27
CA GLN A 100 -3.94 5.02 -10.24
C GLN A 100 -4.78 5.22 -8.96
N LEU A 101 -4.15 5.47 -7.81
CA LEU A 101 -4.88 5.75 -6.58
C LEU A 101 -5.73 7.03 -6.71
N TYR A 102 -5.19 8.09 -7.33
CA TYR A 102 -5.94 9.32 -7.59
C TYR A 102 -7.11 9.07 -8.53
N GLU A 103 -6.90 8.37 -9.65
CA GLU A 103 -7.97 8.02 -10.59
C GLU A 103 -9.08 7.19 -9.93
N ARG A 104 -8.71 6.28 -9.02
CA ARG A 104 -9.65 5.45 -8.27
C ARG A 104 -10.48 6.26 -7.28
N TRP A 105 -9.89 7.29 -6.64
CA TRP A 105 -10.66 8.22 -5.83
C TRP A 105 -11.68 8.99 -6.66
N GLU A 106 -11.31 9.47 -7.86
CA GLU A 106 -12.24 10.14 -8.77
C GLU A 106 -13.39 9.21 -9.17
N LYS A 107 -13.08 7.96 -9.58
CA LYS A 107 -14.10 6.96 -9.92
C LYS A 107 -15.03 6.63 -8.75
N CYS A 108 -14.51 6.57 -7.53
CA CYS A 108 -15.34 6.36 -6.33
C CYS A 108 -16.32 7.52 -6.12
N VAL A 109 -15.86 8.77 -6.31
CA VAL A 109 -16.71 9.95 -6.22
C VAL A 109 -17.79 9.93 -7.31
N ASP A 110 -17.42 9.67 -8.56
CA ASP A 110 -18.34 9.59 -9.69
C ASP A 110 -19.38 8.47 -9.51
N ALA A 111 -18.98 7.35 -8.91
CA ALA A 111 -19.87 6.24 -8.57
C ALA A 111 -20.75 6.49 -7.33
N GLY A 112 -20.61 7.64 -6.66
CA GLY A 112 -21.34 7.97 -5.43
C GLY A 112 -20.98 7.04 -4.27
N GLY A 113 -19.72 6.60 -4.19
CA GLY A 113 -19.21 5.70 -3.15
C GLY A 113 -19.49 4.21 -3.39
N LYS A 114 -20.02 3.84 -4.57
CA LYS A 114 -20.16 2.43 -4.98
C LYS A 114 -18.87 1.91 -5.58
N TYR A 115 -18.71 0.58 -5.60
CA TYR A 115 -17.65 -0.06 -6.37
C TYR A 115 -17.76 0.28 -7.86
N PHE A 116 -16.60 0.46 -8.50
CA PHE A 116 -16.48 0.88 -9.90
C PHE A 116 -15.68 -0.11 -10.77
N GLU A 117 -15.18 -1.20 -10.21
CA GLU A 117 -14.51 -2.26 -10.98
C GLU A 117 -15.54 -3.27 -11.51
N GLY A 118 -15.54 -3.50 -12.83
CA GLY A 118 -16.43 -4.45 -13.51
C GLY A 118 -17.68 -3.86 -14.17
N GLN A 119 -17.72 -2.54 -14.37
CA GLN A 119 -18.72 -1.86 -15.23
C GLN A 119 -18.30 -1.87 -16.71
#